data_AF-G3LMS3-F1
#
_entry.id   AF-G3LMS3-F1
#
_cell.length_a   1.000
_cell.length_b   1.000
_cell.length_c   1.000
_cell.angle_alpha   90.00
_cell.angle_beta   90.00
_cell.angle_gamma   90.00
#
_symmetry.space_group_name_H-M   'P 1'
#
loop_
_entity.id
_entity.type
_entity.pdbx_description
1 polymer ?
#
loop_
_entity_poly.entity_id
_entity_poly.type
_entity_poly.pdbx_seq_one_letter_code
_entity_poly.pdbx_strand_id
1 'polypeptide(L)'
;YLDKLFPVLESGWPRNVCIFASTVVLSFLNYTGLAIVGYATVVLGLVSLSPFLVMSAMAIPKIKPHRWGSLGNKKKDWNLYFNTLFWNLNFWDNVSTLAGEVDNPQKTFPLALLIAVIFTCVAYLIPLFAVTGAVSVDQSRWETGFHAEAAEMIAGKWLKIWIEIG
;
A
#
# COMPACT_ATOMS: atom_id res chain seq x y z
N TYR A 1 11.79 -3.53 7.80
CA TYR A 1 10.85 -4.65 7.97
C TYR A 1 11.57 -5.99 7.99
N LEU A 2 12.52 -6.25 7.08
CA LEU A 2 13.41 -7.43 7.14
C LEU A 2 14.29 -7.50 8.40
N ASP A 3 14.67 -6.35 9.00
CA ASP A 3 15.40 -6.31 10.28
C ASP A 3 14.59 -6.91 11.44
N LYS A 4 13.24 -6.90 11.36
CA LYS A 4 12.39 -7.56 12.36
C LYS A 4 12.33 -9.08 12.22
N LEU A 5 12.67 -9.62 11.04
CA LEU A 5 12.66 -11.06 10.75
C LEU A 5 14.06 -11.69 10.90
N PHE A 6 15.13 -10.92 10.68
CA PHE A 6 16.50 -11.41 10.80
C PHE A 6 17.38 -10.39 11.54
N PRO A 7 17.54 -10.52 12.88
CA PRO A 7 18.41 -9.63 13.67
C PRO A 7 19.89 -9.67 13.25
N VAL A 8 20.29 -10.63 12.41
CA VAL A 8 21.64 -10.72 11.80
C VAL A 8 21.89 -9.64 10.74
N LEU A 9 20.85 -8.97 10.24
CA LEU A 9 20.95 -7.90 9.24
C LEU A 9 21.11 -6.49 9.83
N GLU A 10 21.01 -6.32 11.15
CA GLU A 10 21.08 -4.99 11.79
C GLU A 10 22.46 -4.35 11.67
N SER A 11 23.56 -5.11 11.70
CA SER A 11 24.91 -4.54 11.53
C SER A 11 25.96 -5.57 11.08
N GLY A 12 26.89 -5.12 10.22
CA GLY A 12 28.08 -5.87 9.82
C GLY A 12 28.21 -6.22 8.33
N TRP A 13 29.22 -7.02 8.00
CA TRP A 13 29.49 -7.54 6.65
C TRP A 13 28.30 -8.28 5.98
N PRO A 14 27.44 -9.02 6.70
CA PRO A 14 26.28 -9.68 6.11
C PRO A 14 25.28 -8.71 5.46
N ARG A 15 25.08 -7.53 6.06
CA ARG A 15 24.23 -6.47 5.50
C ARG A 15 24.77 -5.96 4.17
N ASN A 16 26.09 -5.73 4.09
CA ASN A 16 26.74 -5.26 2.86
C ASN A 16 26.66 -6.30 1.75
N VAL A 17 26.83 -7.60 2.06
CA VAL A 17 26.66 -8.69 1.09
C VAL A 17 25.20 -8.78 0.62
N CYS A 18 24.23 -8.64 1.52
CA CYS A 18 22.81 -8.63 1.14
C CYS A 18 22.45 -7.45 0.23
N ILE A 19 22.95 -6.25 0.54
CA ILE A 19 22.74 -5.05 -0.30
C ILE A 19 23.41 -5.23 -1.68
N PHE A 20 24.63 -5.76 -1.71
CA PHE A 20 25.35 -5.99 -2.96
C PHE A 20 24.64 -7.05 -3.80
N ALA A 21 24.27 -8.18 -3.20
CA ALA A 21 23.56 -9.26 -3.87
C ALA A 21 22.19 -8.79 -4.39
N SER A 22 21.42 -8.05 -3.60
CA SER A 22 20.13 -7.52 -4.03
C SER A 22 20.31 -6.51 -5.17
N THR A 23 21.34 -5.67 -5.12
CA THR A 23 21.67 -4.72 -6.21
C THR A 23 22.02 -5.47 -7.49
N VAL A 24 22.88 -6.48 -7.44
CA VAL A 24 23.27 -7.29 -8.61
C VAL A 24 22.06 -8.03 -9.19
N VAL A 25 21.22 -8.62 -8.36
CA VAL A 25 19.98 -9.31 -8.79
C VAL A 25 19.01 -8.32 -9.43
N LEU A 26 18.78 -7.16 -8.81
CA LEU A 26 17.92 -6.12 -9.37
C LEU A 26 18.47 -5.57 -10.68
N SER A 27 19.78 -5.33 -10.78
CA SER A 27 20.43 -4.91 -12.03
C SER A 27 20.28 -5.97 -13.12
N PHE A 28 20.47 -7.25 -12.79
CA PHE A 28 20.30 -8.34 -13.74
C PHE A 28 18.83 -8.47 -14.21
N LEU A 29 17.86 -8.34 -13.31
CA LEU A 29 16.43 -8.32 -13.62
C LEU A 29 16.05 -7.14 -14.52
N ASN A 30 16.63 -5.96 -14.27
CA ASN A 30 16.48 -4.80 -15.18
C ASN A 30 17.01 -5.11 -16.59
N TYR A 31 18.07 -5.92 -16.70
CA TYR A 31 18.61 -6.38 -17.98
C TYR A 31 17.80 -7.49 -18.67
N THR A 32 17.05 -8.31 -17.93
CA THR A 32 16.38 -9.51 -18.49
C THR A 32 15.05 -9.22 -19.20
N GLY A 33 14.55 -7.98 -19.10
CA GLY A 33 13.41 -7.52 -19.88
C GLY A 33 12.30 -6.92 -19.01
N LEU A 34 12.03 -5.63 -19.25
CA LEU A 34 11.03 -4.83 -18.54
C LEU A 34 9.61 -5.44 -18.59
N ALA A 35 9.29 -6.22 -19.63
CA ALA A 35 8.03 -6.93 -19.73
C ALA A 35 7.81 -7.95 -18.58
N ILE A 36 8.83 -8.73 -18.21
CA ILE A 36 8.74 -9.73 -17.13
C ILE A 36 8.58 -9.02 -15.78
N VAL A 37 9.33 -7.94 -15.57
CA VAL A 37 9.25 -7.10 -14.36
C VAL A 37 7.85 -6.46 -14.25
N GLY A 38 7.28 -6.01 -15.37
CA GLY A 38 5.92 -5.49 -15.44
C GLY A 38 4.89 -6.51 -14.97
N TYR A 39 4.90 -7.73 -15.52
CA TYR A 39 3.97 -8.79 -15.10
C TYR A 39 4.16 -9.19 -13.63
N ALA A 40 5.40 -9.33 -13.17
CA ALA A 40 5.68 -9.63 -11.76
C ALA A 40 5.15 -8.53 -10.82
N THR A 41 5.31 -7.27 -11.20
CA THR A 41 4.80 -6.11 -10.44
C THR A 41 3.27 -6.12 -10.38
N VAL A 42 2.59 -6.46 -11.47
CA VAL A 42 1.12 -6.60 -11.49
C VAL A 42 0.67 -7.71 -10.54
N VAL A 43 1.32 -8.88 -10.58
CA VAL A 43 0.99 -10.01 -9.68
C VAL A 43 1.21 -9.63 -8.22
N LEU A 44 2.37 -9.04 -7.91
CA LEU A 44 2.68 -8.56 -6.55
C LEU A 44 1.65 -7.53 -6.08
N GLY A 45 1.30 -6.55 -6.92
CA GLY A 45 0.28 -5.56 -6.60
C GLY A 45 -1.09 -6.17 -6.32
N LEU A 46 -1.51 -7.17 -7.10
CA LEU A 46 -2.76 -7.90 -6.87
C LEU A 46 -2.73 -8.70 -5.56
N VAL A 47 -1.61 -9.37 -5.27
CA VAL A 47 -1.45 -10.14 -4.02
C VAL A 47 -1.44 -9.20 -2.81
N SER A 48 -0.70 -8.09 -2.85
CA SER A 48 -0.66 -7.11 -1.75
C SER A 48 -1.99 -6.36 -1.58
N LEU A 49 -2.78 -6.16 -2.63
CA LEU A 49 -4.11 -5.56 -2.52
C LEU A 49 -5.17 -6.55 -2.00
N SER A 50 -4.99 -7.85 -2.26
CA SER A 50 -5.96 -8.89 -1.90
C SER A 50 -6.41 -8.90 -0.43
N PRO A 51 -5.53 -8.78 0.60
CA PRO A 51 -5.98 -8.76 1.99
C PRO A 51 -6.87 -7.54 2.29
N PHE A 52 -6.62 -6.39 1.67
CA PHE A 52 -7.45 -5.19 1.84
C PHE A 52 -8.83 -5.33 1.20
N LEU A 53 -8.92 -5.99 0.03
CA LEU A 53 -10.21 -6.30 -0.59
C LEU A 53 -11.02 -7.28 0.27
N VAL A 54 -10.37 -8.32 0.78
CA VAL A 54 -11.01 -9.32 1.66
C VAL A 54 -11.46 -8.69 2.98
N MET A 55 -10.61 -7.86 3.59
CA MET A 55 -10.96 -7.06 4.78
C MET A 55 -12.20 -6.22 4.51
N SER A 56 -12.23 -5.52 3.38
CA SER A 56 -13.31 -4.62 3.02
C SER A 56 -14.62 -5.37 2.78
N ALA A 57 -14.57 -6.51 2.10
CA ALA A 57 -15.74 -7.37 1.87
C ALA A 57 -16.31 -7.92 3.19
N MET A 58 -15.46 -8.39 4.11
CA MET A 58 -15.89 -8.87 5.43
C MET A 58 -16.38 -7.76 6.36
N ALA A 59 -15.93 -6.52 6.13
CA ALA A 59 -16.39 -5.36 6.88
C ALA A 59 -17.83 -4.97 6.52
N ILE A 60 -18.28 -5.15 5.27
CA ILE A 60 -19.62 -4.75 4.76
C ILE A 60 -20.77 -5.04 5.76
N PRO A 61 -20.96 -6.27 6.26
CA PRO A 61 -22.07 -6.56 7.19
C PRO A 61 -21.92 -5.90 8.56
N LYS A 62 -20.71 -5.47 8.94
CA LYS A 62 -20.39 -4.83 10.23
C LYS A 62 -20.41 -3.29 10.14
N ILE A 63 -20.57 -2.72 8.95
CA ILE A 63 -20.57 -1.27 8.75
C ILE A 63 -21.80 -0.65 9.41
N LYS A 64 -21.58 0.34 10.28
CA LYS A 64 -22.63 1.18 10.85
C LYS A 64 -22.49 2.60 10.28
N PRO A 65 -23.35 3.05 9.34
CA PRO A 65 -23.21 4.34 8.64
C PRO A 65 -23.13 5.55 9.57
N HIS A 66 -23.77 5.50 10.75
CA HIS A 66 -23.70 6.57 11.76
C HIS A 66 -22.27 6.88 12.22
N ARG A 67 -21.35 5.90 12.15
CA ARG A 67 -19.95 6.07 12.58
C ARG A 67 -19.14 6.96 11.65
N TRP A 68 -19.51 7.09 10.37
CA TRP A 68 -18.81 7.99 9.44
C TRP A 68 -18.96 9.47 9.83
N GLY A 69 -20.00 9.82 10.59
CA GLY A 69 -20.18 11.16 11.13
C GLY A 69 -19.40 11.43 12.42
N SER A 70 -18.73 10.43 13.01
CA SER A 70 -17.96 10.59 14.24
C SER A 70 -16.60 11.24 13.93
N LEU A 71 -16.61 12.57 13.87
CA LEU A 71 -15.41 13.40 13.81
C LEU A 71 -14.85 13.48 15.23
N GLY A 72 -13.80 12.73 15.53
CA GLY A 72 -13.18 12.72 16.86
C GLY A 72 -12.72 14.09 17.34
N ASN A 73 -12.41 14.19 18.63
CA ASN A 73 -12.18 15.46 19.34
C ASN A 73 -10.77 16.03 19.19
N LYS A 74 -9.89 15.45 18.35
CA LYS A 74 -8.52 15.98 18.14
C LYS A 74 -8.53 17.20 17.23
N LYS A 75 -7.66 18.17 17.54
CA LYS A 75 -7.40 19.33 16.68
C LYS A 75 -6.87 18.85 15.33
N LYS A 76 -7.53 19.27 14.25
CA LYS A 76 -7.15 18.91 12.88
C LYS A 76 -5.87 19.65 12.50
N ASP A 77 -4.76 18.92 12.38
CA ASP A 77 -3.53 19.46 11.81
C ASP A 77 -3.53 19.28 10.29
N TRP A 78 -4.01 20.32 9.60
CA TRP A 78 -4.11 20.32 8.14
C TRP A 78 -2.74 20.28 7.46
N ASN A 79 -1.70 20.84 8.08
CA ASN A 79 -0.36 20.86 7.49
C ASN A 79 0.20 19.43 7.45
N LEU A 80 0.15 18.72 8.60
CA LEU A 80 0.58 17.33 8.67
C LEU A 80 -0.24 16.43 7.73
N TYR A 81 -1.55 16.66 7.63
CA TYR A 81 -2.42 15.91 6.73
C TYR A 81 -2.02 16.06 5.27
N PHE A 82 -1.87 17.29 4.77
CA PHE A 82 -1.48 17.52 3.37
C PHE A 82 -0.05 17.04 3.08
N ASN A 83 0.87 17.21 4.04
CA ASN A 83 2.24 16.70 3.89
C ASN A 83 2.25 15.17 3.75
N THR A 84 1.50 14.48 4.62
CA THR A 84 1.39 13.02 4.60
C THR A 84 0.74 12.54 3.29
N LEU A 85 -0.34 13.17 2.85
CA LEU A 85 -0.99 12.85 1.58
C LEU A 85 -0.08 13.08 0.38
N PHE A 86 0.67 14.18 0.37
CA PHE A 86 1.59 14.49 -0.72
C PHE A 86 2.62 13.38 -0.85
N TRP A 87 3.31 13.02 0.23
CA TRP A 87 4.31 11.95 0.21
C TRP A 87 3.69 10.57 -0.07
N ASN A 88 2.46 10.33 0.39
CA ASN A 88 1.76 9.08 0.14
C ASN A 88 1.26 8.93 -1.30
N LEU A 89 1.25 10.00 -2.10
CA LEU A 89 0.87 9.98 -3.53
C LEU A 89 2.03 10.38 -4.45
N ASN A 90 3.24 10.58 -3.93
CA ASN A 90 4.40 11.04 -4.70
C ASN A 90 5.16 9.86 -5.34
N PHE A 91 4.58 9.28 -6.39
CA PHE A 91 5.19 8.19 -7.16
C PHE A 91 4.94 8.26 -8.67
N TRP A 92 4.27 9.33 -9.13
CA TRP A 92 3.89 9.52 -10.53
C TRP A 92 5.05 9.94 -11.44
N ASP A 93 6.12 10.47 -10.86
CA ASP A 93 7.37 10.82 -11.53
C ASP A 93 8.04 9.58 -12.15
N ASN A 94 7.99 8.43 -11.46
CA ASN A 94 8.51 7.17 -11.98
C ASN A 94 7.85 6.73 -13.29
N VAL A 95 6.56 7.01 -13.48
CA VAL A 95 5.81 6.64 -14.68
C VAL A 95 6.32 7.38 -15.92
N SER A 96 6.82 8.62 -15.75
CA SER A 96 7.34 9.43 -16.85
C SER A 96 8.61 8.83 -17.48
N THR A 97 9.40 8.07 -16.71
CA THR A 97 10.63 7.41 -17.20
C THR A 97 10.33 6.26 -18.17
N LEU A 98 9.16 5.65 -18.05
CA LEU A 98 8.70 4.54 -18.88
C LEU A 98 7.91 5.00 -20.11
N ALA A 99 7.68 6.30 -20.28
CA ALA A 99 6.86 6.85 -21.36
C ALA A 99 7.42 6.52 -22.77
N GLY A 100 8.74 6.33 -22.89
CA GLY A 100 9.40 5.96 -24.15
C GLY A 100 9.18 4.51 -24.59
N GLU A 101 8.69 3.65 -23.69
CA GLU A 101 8.45 2.22 -23.94
C GLU A 101 6.97 1.87 -24.13
N VAL A 102 6.09 2.86 -24.00
CA VAL A 102 4.64 2.69 -24.16
C VAL A 102 4.29 2.82 -25.64
N ASP A 103 3.56 1.84 -26.17
CA ASP A 103 2.98 1.92 -27.51
C ASP A 103 1.99 3.09 -27.59
N ASN A 104 2.23 4.00 -28.54
CA ASN A 104 1.43 5.20 -28.78
C ASN A 104 1.22 6.07 -27.52
N PRO A 105 2.31 6.67 -26.98
CA PRO A 105 2.28 7.32 -25.67
C PRO A 105 1.31 8.51 -25.63
N GLN A 106 1.05 9.19 -26.75
CA GLN A 106 0.11 10.32 -26.81
C GLN A 106 -1.33 9.96 -26.42
N LYS A 107 -1.75 8.70 -26.60
CA LYS A 107 -3.09 8.22 -26.25
C LYS A 107 -3.09 7.29 -25.05
N THR A 108 -2.15 6.34 -25.02
CA THR A 108 -2.11 5.29 -24.00
C THR A 108 -1.69 5.86 -22.64
N PHE A 109 -0.73 6.78 -22.62
CA PHE A 109 -0.20 7.36 -21.38
C PHE A 109 -1.25 8.14 -20.58
N PRO A 110 -1.99 9.13 -21.14
CA PRO A 110 -2.99 9.86 -20.37
C PRO A 110 -4.15 8.96 -19.90
N LEU A 111 -4.54 7.96 -20.70
CA LEU A 111 -5.58 7.01 -20.31
C LEU A 111 -5.11 6.10 -19.17
N ALA A 112 -3.91 5.53 -19.28
CA ALA A 112 -3.32 4.69 -18.24
C ALA A 112 -3.13 5.45 -16.92
N LEU A 113 -2.66 6.70 -16.99
CA LEU A 113 -2.55 7.57 -15.82
C LEU A 113 -3.92 7.82 -15.16
N LEU A 114 -4.95 8.14 -15.95
CA LEU A 114 -6.29 8.37 -15.41
C LEU A 114 -6.84 7.12 -14.69
N ILE A 115 -6.70 5.95 -15.32
CA ILE A 115 -7.12 4.67 -14.72
C ILE A 115 -6.34 4.39 -13.43
N ALA A 116 -5.02 4.60 -13.44
CA ALA A 116 -4.18 4.41 -12.27
C ALA A 116 -4.58 5.35 -11.12
N VAL A 117 -4.91 6.61 -11.40
CA VAL A 117 -5.37 7.57 -10.39
C VAL A 117 -6.69 7.11 -9.78
N ILE A 118 -7.66 6.74 -10.62
CA ILE A 118 -8.96 6.24 -10.16
C ILE A 118 -8.78 4.98 -9.30
N PHE A 119 -7.97 4.03 -9.78
CA PHE A 119 -7.66 2.80 -9.07
C PHE A 119 -7.01 3.09 -7.71
N THR A 120 -6.04 4.00 -7.66
CA THR A 120 -5.37 4.42 -6.42
C THR A 120 -6.38 5.02 -5.44
N CYS A 121 -7.22 5.96 -5.89
CA CYS A 121 -8.28 6.54 -5.06
C CYS A 121 -9.21 5.47 -4.49
N VAL A 122 -9.64 4.52 -5.30
CA VAL A 122 -10.52 3.42 -4.88
C VAL A 122 -9.81 2.50 -3.88
N ALA A 123 -8.54 2.16 -4.13
CA ALA A 123 -7.73 1.30 -3.27
C ALA A 123 -7.47 1.93 -1.89
N TYR A 124 -7.37 3.25 -1.78
CA TYR A 124 -7.28 3.95 -0.50
C TYR A 124 -8.64 4.10 0.19
N LEU A 125 -9.67 4.51 -0.56
CA LEU A 125 -10.98 4.84 0.01
C LEU A 125 -11.74 3.60 0.49
N ILE A 126 -11.76 2.50 -0.27
CA ILE A 126 -12.54 1.30 0.08
C ILE A 126 -12.13 0.74 1.46
N PRO A 127 -10.85 0.44 1.74
CA PRO A 127 -10.43 -0.07 3.04
C PRO A 127 -10.63 0.95 4.16
N LEU A 128 -10.44 2.24 3.88
CA LEU A 128 -10.67 3.29 4.86
C LEU A 128 -12.14 3.38 5.28
N PHE A 129 -13.08 3.37 4.32
CA PHE A 129 -14.52 3.37 4.60
C PHE A 129 -14.96 2.08 5.33
N ALA A 130 -14.40 0.94 4.95
CA ALA A 130 -14.64 -0.33 5.61
C ALA A 130 -14.21 -0.30 7.08
N VAL A 131 -12.98 0.15 7.37
CA VAL A 131 -12.45 0.21 8.74
C VAL A 131 -13.19 1.23 9.59
N THR A 132 -13.40 2.46 9.09
CA THR A 132 -14.14 3.52 9.81
C THR A 132 -15.59 3.14 10.08
N GLY A 133 -16.24 2.39 9.18
CA GLY A 133 -17.61 1.94 9.34
C GLY A 133 -17.74 0.74 10.29
N ALA A 134 -16.81 -0.21 10.22
CA ALA A 134 -16.90 -1.48 10.97
C ALA A 134 -16.34 -1.39 12.39
N VAL A 135 -15.33 -0.55 12.63
CA VAL A 135 -14.63 -0.51 13.93
C VAL A 135 -14.82 0.85 14.61
N SER A 136 -15.26 0.83 15.86
CA SER A 136 -15.30 2.02 16.73
C SER A 136 -14.09 2.01 17.64
N VAL A 137 -12.97 2.54 17.16
CA VAL A 137 -11.75 2.73 17.97
C VAL A 137 -11.50 4.21 18.14
N ASP A 138 -11.05 4.60 19.33
CA ASP A 138 -10.58 5.95 19.60
C ASP A 138 -9.46 6.34 18.60
N GLN A 139 -9.50 7.58 18.11
CA GLN A 139 -8.52 8.12 17.15
C GLN A 139 -7.11 8.19 17.74
N SER A 140 -6.96 8.03 19.06
CA SER A 140 -5.67 7.85 19.72
C SER A 140 -4.94 6.58 19.31
N ARG A 141 -5.65 5.53 18.86
CA ARG A 141 -5.07 4.24 18.44
C ARG A 141 -4.75 4.17 16.95
N TRP A 142 -5.04 5.23 16.20
CA TRP A 142 -4.76 5.33 14.77
C TRP A 142 -3.28 5.64 14.53
N GLU A 143 -2.43 4.68 14.85
CA GLU A 143 -0.99 4.74 14.62
C GLU A 143 -0.58 3.80 13.47
N THR A 144 0.71 3.81 13.13
CA THR A 144 1.26 2.93 12.09
C THR A 144 0.94 1.46 12.39
N GLY A 145 0.30 0.77 11.43
CA GLY A 145 -0.13 -0.62 11.59
C GLY A 145 -1.58 -0.80 12.08
N PHE A 146 -2.32 0.29 12.33
CA PHE A 146 -3.72 0.22 12.76
C PHE A 146 -4.63 -0.56 11.80
N HIS A 147 -4.35 -0.55 10.49
CA HIS A 147 -5.10 -1.37 9.53
C HIS A 147 -5.01 -2.87 9.81
N ALA A 148 -3.86 -3.37 10.28
CA ALA A 148 -3.69 -4.78 10.64
C ALA A 148 -4.46 -5.11 11.93
N GLU A 149 -4.49 -4.18 12.89
CA GLU A 149 -5.29 -4.32 14.11
C GLU A 149 -6.80 -4.25 13.82
N ALA A 150 -7.23 -3.34 12.95
CA ALA A 150 -8.60 -3.26 12.47
C ALA A 150 -9.00 -4.54 11.73
N ALA A 151 -8.12 -5.11 10.91
CA ALA A 151 -8.32 -6.39 10.26
C ALA A 151 -8.48 -7.54 11.26
N GLU A 152 -7.70 -7.56 12.35
CA GLU A 152 -7.87 -8.52 13.44
C GLU A 152 -9.27 -8.41 14.07
N MET A 153 -9.76 -7.19 14.29
CA MET A 153 -11.11 -6.95 14.84
C MET A 153 -12.24 -7.30 13.86
N ILE A 154 -12.02 -7.13 12.54
CA ILE A 154 -13.03 -7.37 11.50
C ILE A 154 -13.08 -8.86 11.12
N ALA A 155 -11.95 -9.51 10.91
CA ALA A 155 -11.86 -10.84 10.29
C ALA A 155 -11.04 -11.87 11.09
N GLY A 156 -10.29 -11.44 12.12
CA GLY A 156 -9.48 -12.29 12.97
C GLY A 156 -7.97 -12.27 12.67
N LYS A 157 -7.19 -12.99 13.49
CA LYS A 157 -5.71 -12.96 13.50
C LYS A 157 -5.05 -13.35 12.18
N TRP A 158 -5.69 -14.21 11.39
CA TRP A 158 -5.14 -14.66 10.11
C TRP A 158 -4.99 -13.50 9.10
N LEU A 159 -5.94 -12.56 9.09
CA LEU A 159 -5.92 -11.41 8.18
C LEU A 159 -4.89 -10.37 8.60
N LYS A 160 -4.65 -10.22 9.92
CA LYS A 160 -3.57 -9.40 10.46
C LYS A 160 -2.20 -9.87 9.96
N ILE A 161 -1.92 -11.17 10.11
CA ILE A 161 -0.66 -11.76 9.63
C ILE A 161 -0.52 -11.54 8.13
N TRP A 162 -1.61 -11.63 7.37
CA TRP A 162 -1.56 -11.43 5.93
C TRP A 162 -1.25 -9.97 5.54
N ILE A 163 -1.81 -8.99 6.25
CA ILE A 163 -1.52 -7.55 6.06
C ILE A 163 -0.12 -7.16 6.58
N GLU A 164 0.39 -7.82 7.61
CA GLU A 164 1.73 -7.56 8.13
C GLU A 164 2.84 -8.14 7.23
N ILE A 165 2.53 -9.18 6.46
CA ILE A 165 3.47 -9.84 5.53
C ILE A 165 3.41 -9.23 4.12
N GLY A 166 2.21 -8.87 3.64
CA GLY A 166 1.95 -8.40 2.28
C GLY A 166 2.24 -6.92 2.06
#